data_AF-A0A5C7ZT68-F1
#
_entry.id   AF-A0A5C7ZT68-F1
#
_cell.length_a   1.000
_cell.length_b   1.000
_cell.length_c   1.000
_cell.angle_alpha   90.00
_cell.angle_beta   90.00
_cell.angle_gamma   90.00
#
_symmetry.space_group_name_H-M   'P 1'
#
loop_
_entity.id
_entity.type
_entity.pdbx_description
1 polymer ?
#
loop_
_entity_poly.entity_id
_entity_poly.type
_entity_poly.pdbx_seq_one_letter_code
_entity_poly.pdbx_strand_id
1 'polypeptide(L)'
;MVFAHFFLRPVATELLPPPQRLPLMAGVLGRFFAAVALAIAAIVGSGLVLMLGTGFAGAPWHWHFMLSNGLLMTVIFMVIYGVRYPRLKQAVAAADWPAGGAAMNGIRQLVVINLLLGTLTIAVALLGPLAG
;
A
#
# COMPACT_ATOMS: atom_id res chain seq x y z
N MET A 1 -2.46 -4.70 -4.75
CA MET A 1 -1.62 -4.91 -5.97
C MET A 1 -1.81 -6.30 -6.54
N VAL A 2 -3.06 -6.76 -6.69
CA VAL A 2 -3.34 -8.08 -7.27
C VAL A 2 -2.82 -8.12 -8.73
N PHE A 3 -3.19 -7.12 -9.53
CA PHE A 3 -2.70 -6.98 -10.91
C PHE A 3 -1.17 -7.01 -11.02
N ALA A 4 -0.47 -6.09 -10.35
CA ALA A 4 0.98 -5.99 -10.46
C ALA A 4 1.71 -7.25 -9.95
N HIS A 5 1.14 -7.93 -8.95
CA HIS A 5 1.75 -9.09 -8.32
C HIS A 5 1.54 -10.38 -9.11
N PHE A 6 0.30 -10.62 -9.57
CA PHE A 6 -0.13 -11.88 -10.18
C PHE A 6 -0.15 -11.86 -11.71
N PHE A 7 -0.23 -10.68 -12.34
CA PHE A 7 -0.40 -10.57 -13.79
C PHE A 7 0.77 -9.85 -14.46
N LEU A 8 1.15 -8.66 -13.97
CA LEU A 8 2.21 -7.87 -14.60
C LEU A 8 3.60 -8.50 -14.41
N ARG A 9 3.90 -8.99 -13.20
CA ARG A 9 5.23 -9.52 -12.86
C ARG A 9 5.61 -10.79 -13.65
N PRO A 10 4.79 -11.85 -13.74
CA PRO A 10 5.18 -13.06 -14.48
C PRO A 10 5.50 -12.75 -15.94
N VAL A 11 4.66 -11.95 -16.59
CA VAL A 11 4.87 -11.52 -17.97
C VAL A 11 6.13 -10.64 -18.10
N ALA A 12 6.36 -9.71 -17.16
CA ALA A 12 7.56 -8.87 -17.17
C ALA A 12 8.84 -9.66 -16.83
N THR A 13 8.76 -10.81 -16.16
CA THR A 13 9.91 -11.69 -15.94
C THR A 13 10.22 -12.57 -17.13
N GLU A 14 9.21 -12.97 -17.91
CA GLU A 14 9.39 -13.73 -19.15
C GLU A 14 9.90 -12.86 -20.30
N LEU A 15 9.33 -11.66 -20.46
CA LEU A 15 9.56 -10.85 -21.66
C LEU A 15 10.71 -9.84 -21.53
N LEU A 16 11.10 -9.45 -20.31
CA LEU A 16 12.05 -8.36 -20.11
C LEU A 16 13.29 -8.78 -19.30
N PRO A 17 14.51 -8.50 -19.81
CA PRO A 17 15.72 -8.67 -19.04
C PRO A 17 15.76 -7.69 -17.85
N PRO A 18 16.51 -8.02 -16.78
CA PRO A 18 16.60 -7.22 -15.55
C PRO A 18 16.77 -5.69 -15.74
N PRO A 19 17.64 -5.20 -16.65
CA PRO A 19 17.86 -3.77 -16.86
C PRO A 19 16.65 -3.02 -17.43
N GLN A 20 15.72 -3.70 -18.10
CA GLN A 20 14.51 -3.08 -18.65
C GLN A 20 13.30 -3.26 -17.72
N ARG A 21 13.26 -4.37 -16.98
CA ARG A 21 12.18 -4.71 -16.05
C ARG A 21 12.08 -3.76 -14.86
N LEU A 22 13.21 -3.45 -14.21
CA LEU A 22 13.22 -2.64 -12.99
C LEU A 22 12.84 -1.16 -13.23
N PRO A 23 13.32 -0.48 -14.29
CA PRO A 23 12.84 0.86 -14.65
C PRO A 23 11.34 0.91 -14.95
N LEU A 24 10.82 -0.08 -15.70
CA LEU A 24 9.39 -0.17 -15.99
C LEU A 24 8.57 -0.25 -14.71
N MET A 25 8.95 -1.15 -13.80
CA MET A 25 8.26 -1.29 -12.52
C MET A 25 8.37 -0.04 -11.66
N ALA A 26 9.54 0.62 -11.63
CA ALA A 26 9.71 1.88 -10.90
C ALA A 26 8.77 2.97 -11.44
N GLY A 27 8.67 3.14 -12.77
CA GLY A 27 7.77 4.11 -13.39
C GLY A 27 6.28 3.84 -13.11
N VAL A 28 5.87 2.57 -13.17
CA VAL A 28 4.48 2.16 -12.86
C VAL A 28 4.16 2.38 -11.38
N LEU A 29 5.07 1.98 -10.48
CA LEU A 29 4.89 2.15 -9.04
C LEU A 29 4.81 3.62 -8.65
N GLY A 30 5.59 4.51 -9.27
CA GLY A 30 5.52 5.95 -9.00
C GLY A 30 4.15 6.55 -9.26
N ARG A 31 3.58 6.28 -10.44
CA ARG A 31 2.23 6.75 -10.81
C ARG A 31 1.17 6.16 -9.89
N PHE A 32 1.27 4.86 -9.61
CA PHE A 32 0.33 4.17 -8.75
C PHE A 32 0.37 4.71 -7.31
N PHE A 33 1.56 4.88 -6.73
CA PHE A 33 1.69 5.39 -5.37
C PHE A 33 1.20 6.83 -5.23
N ALA A 34 1.36 7.68 -6.24
CA ALA A 34 0.77 9.02 -6.20
C ALA A 34 -0.77 8.97 -6.10
N ALA A 35 -1.42 8.12 -6.89
CA ALA A 35 -2.87 7.92 -6.80
C ALA A 35 -3.30 7.31 -5.45
N VAL A 36 -2.53 6.36 -4.93
CA VAL A 36 -2.79 5.76 -3.61
C VAL A 36 -2.63 6.77 -2.48
N ALA A 37 -1.62 7.65 -2.54
CA ALA A 37 -1.42 8.69 -1.54
C ALA A 37 -2.64 9.63 -1.47
N LEU A 38 -3.19 10.01 -2.64
CA LEU A 38 -4.41 10.81 -2.71
C LEU A 38 -5.61 10.06 -2.12
N ALA A 39 -5.77 8.77 -2.46
CA ALA A 39 -6.84 7.94 -1.92
C ALA A 39 -6.74 7.77 -0.39
N ILE A 40 -5.54 7.54 0.14
CA ILE A 40 -5.30 7.45 1.60
C ILE A 40 -5.67 8.77 2.28
N ALA A 41 -5.23 9.91 1.73
CA ALA A 41 -5.57 11.22 2.27
C ALA A 41 -7.08 11.46 2.28
N ALA A 42 -7.78 11.10 1.20
CA ALA A 42 -9.23 11.22 1.13
C ALA A 42 -9.94 10.31 2.15
N ILE A 43 -9.52 9.05 2.27
CA ILE A 43 -10.12 8.09 3.21
C ILE A 43 -9.90 8.52 4.65
N VAL A 44 -8.65 8.81 5.04
CA VAL A 44 -8.34 9.25 6.41
C VAL A 44 -9.04 10.57 6.74
N GLY A 45 -9.02 11.54 5.81
CA GLY A 45 -9.72 12.80 5.97
C GLY A 45 -11.23 12.62 6.17
N SER A 46 -11.88 11.84 5.30
CA SER A 46 -13.31 11.56 5.40
C SER A 46 -13.69 10.81 6.68
N GLY A 47 -12.88 9.81 7.09
CA GLY A 47 -13.10 9.06 8.32
C GLY A 47 -12.98 9.92 9.58
N LEU A 48 -12.00 10.82 9.63
CA LEU A 48 -11.84 11.76 10.75
C LEU A 48 -13.01 12.75 10.83
N VAL A 49 -13.47 13.28 9.68
CA VAL A 49 -14.64 14.18 9.65
C VAL A 49 -15.90 13.49 10.19
N LEU A 50 -16.16 12.26 9.77
CA LEU A 50 -17.30 11.47 10.28
C LEU A 50 -17.20 11.24 11.78
N MET A 51 -16.02 10.87 12.26
CA MET A 51 -15.79 10.56 13.68
C MET A 51 -15.89 11.79 14.60
N LEU A 52 -15.45 12.96 14.11
CA LEU A 52 -15.65 14.23 14.80
C LEU A 52 -17.13 14.63 14.87
N GLY A 53 -17.91 14.31 13.83
CA GLY A 53 -19.36 14.57 13.79
C GLY A 53 -20.19 13.67 14.72
N THR A 54 -19.82 12.40 14.88
CA THR A 54 -20.51 11.45 15.78
C THR A 54 -20.01 11.50 17.23
N GLY A 55 -18.82 12.06 17.47
CA GLY A 55 -18.18 12.10 18.78
C GLY A 55 -17.38 10.83 19.09
N PHE A 56 -16.13 10.99 19.54
CA PHE A 56 -15.19 9.90 19.80
C PHE A 56 -15.64 8.92 20.90
N ALA A 57 -16.45 9.37 21.87
CA ALA A 57 -16.91 8.56 22.99
C ALA A 57 -18.20 7.76 22.69
N GLY A 58 -18.94 8.15 21.65
CA GLY A 58 -20.16 7.46 21.21
C GLY A 58 -19.93 6.48 20.06
N ALA A 59 -18.70 6.42 19.53
CA ALA A 59 -18.36 5.55 18.41
C ALA A 59 -18.25 4.08 18.88
N PRO A 60 -18.85 3.13 18.15
CA PRO A 60 -18.69 1.72 18.46
C PRO A 60 -17.23 1.26 18.41
N TRP A 61 -16.89 0.20 19.16
CA TRP A 61 -15.52 -0.32 19.24
C TRP A 61 -14.91 -0.65 17.86
N HIS A 62 -15.72 -1.10 16.90
CA HIS A 62 -15.28 -1.44 15.55
C HIS A 62 -14.79 -0.23 14.76
N TRP A 63 -15.27 0.99 15.04
CA TRP A 63 -14.76 2.21 14.40
C TRP A 63 -13.35 2.57 14.88
N HIS A 64 -13.06 2.39 16.17
CA HIS A 64 -11.70 2.57 16.70
C HIS A 64 -10.72 1.55 16.12
N PHE A 65 -11.17 0.30 15.92
CA PHE A 65 -10.38 -0.71 15.23
C PHE A 65 -10.12 -0.32 13.76
N MET A 66 -11.15 0.12 13.03
CA MET A 66 -11.00 0.56 11.64
C MET A 66 -10.04 1.77 11.52
N LEU A 67 -10.13 2.74 12.43
CA LEU A 67 -9.23 3.90 12.46
C LEU A 67 -7.78 3.49 12.73
N SER A 68 -7.55 2.71 13.79
CA SER A 68 -6.20 2.26 14.17
C SER A 68 -5.55 1.40 13.08
N ASN A 69 -6.32 0.50 12.46
CA ASN A 69 -5.84 -0.29 11.33
C ASN A 69 -5.57 0.57 10.09
N GLY A 70 -6.43 1.53 9.77
CA GLY A 70 -6.21 2.49 8.68
C GLY A 70 -4.95 3.34 8.87
N LEU A 71 -4.67 3.77 10.10
CA LEU A 71 -3.43 4.48 10.45
C LEU A 71 -2.20 3.57 10.30
N LEU A 72 -2.28 2.32 10.75
CA LEU A 72 -1.20 1.34 10.57
C LEU A 72 -0.87 1.13 9.08
N MET A 73 -1.90 0.95 8.25
CA MET A 73 -1.77 0.82 6.80
C MET A 73 -1.14 2.08 6.16
N THR A 74 -1.50 3.26 6.67
CA THR A 74 -0.94 4.54 6.22
C THR A 74 0.56 4.64 6.55
N VAL A 75 0.97 4.24 7.76
CA VAL A 75 2.39 4.19 8.15
C VAL A 75 3.18 3.22 7.27
N ILE A 76 2.64 2.03 7.00
CA ILE A 76 3.26 1.07 6.07
C ILE A 76 3.45 1.71 4.69
N PHE A 77 2.43 2.38 4.17
CA PHE A 77 2.52 3.08 2.89
C PHE A 77 3.57 4.19 2.91
N MET A 78 3.66 4.98 3.98
CA MET A 78 4.69 6.02 4.14
C MET A 78 6.10 5.43 4.10
N VAL A 79 6.33 4.26 4.72
CA VAL A 79 7.63 3.56 4.65
C VAL A 79 7.92 3.08 3.21
N ILE A 80 6.91 2.54 2.51
CA ILE A 80 7.07 2.12 1.11
C ILE A 80 7.46 3.33 0.25
N TYR A 81 6.69 4.41 0.33
CA TYR A 81 6.81 5.58 -0.53
C TYR A 81 8.04 6.44 -0.20
N GLY A 82 8.34 6.64 1.09
CA GLY A 82 9.42 7.51 1.55
C GLY A 82 10.79 6.84 1.62
N VAL A 83 10.86 5.52 1.79
CA VAL A 83 12.15 4.81 1.97
C VAL A 83 12.43 3.81 0.87
N ARG A 84 11.50 2.91 0.59
CA ARG A 84 11.76 1.76 -0.32
C ARG A 84 11.71 2.17 -1.79
N TYR A 85 10.76 3.02 -2.16
CA TYR A 85 10.61 3.50 -3.54
C TYR A 85 11.79 4.38 -4.01
N PRO A 86 12.31 5.34 -3.21
CA PRO A 86 13.53 6.07 -3.56
C PRO A 86 14.75 5.16 -3.71
N ARG A 87 14.92 4.16 -2.83
CA ARG A 87 16.00 3.17 -2.95
C ARG A 87 15.93 2.38 -4.26
N LEU A 88 14.73 1.99 -4.68
CA LEU A 88 14.52 1.35 -5.98
C LEU A 88 14.94 2.28 -7.13
N LYS A 89 14.50 3.55 -7.10
CA LYS A 89 14.87 4.53 -8.13
C LYS A 89 16.39 4.77 -8.18
N GLN A 90 17.04 4.88 -7.04
CA GLN A 90 18.49 5.08 -6.94
C GLN A 90 19.24 3.88 -7.51
N ALA A 91 18.85 2.66 -7.14
CA ALA A 91 19.46 1.44 -7.68
C ALA A 91 19.29 1.32 -9.20
N VAL A 92 18.11 1.69 -9.73
CA VAL A 92 17.87 1.74 -11.17
C VAL A 92 18.76 2.79 -11.86
N ALA A 93 18.89 3.99 -11.28
CA ALA A 93 19.74 5.04 -11.83
C ALA A 93 21.24 4.67 -11.81
N ALA A 94 21.67 3.90 -10.81
CA ALA A 94 23.04 3.40 -10.69
C ALA A 94 23.29 2.09 -11.47
N ALA A 95 22.28 1.56 -12.18
CA ALA A 95 22.31 0.24 -12.82
C ALA A 95 22.68 -0.92 -11.85
N ASP A 96 22.41 -0.75 -10.56
CA ASP A 96 22.60 -1.77 -9.53
C ASP A 96 21.35 -2.67 -9.45
N TRP A 97 21.30 -3.66 -10.34
CA TRP A 97 20.18 -4.58 -10.45
C TRP A 97 19.98 -5.47 -9.20
N PRO A 98 21.03 -5.97 -8.53
CA PRO A 98 20.88 -6.67 -7.25
C PRO A 98 20.19 -5.82 -6.18
N ALA A 99 20.65 -4.58 -5.97
CA ALA A 99 20.01 -3.69 -5.00
C ALA A 99 18.59 -3.31 -5.40
N GLY A 100 18.34 -3.09 -6.69
CA GLY A 100 17.00 -2.81 -7.22
C GLY A 100 16.03 -3.98 -7.01
N GLY A 101 16.50 -5.22 -7.19
CA GLY A 101 15.75 -6.43 -6.90
C GLY A 101 15.39 -6.57 -5.42
N ALA A 102 16.35 -6.31 -4.53
CA ALA A 102 16.12 -6.35 -3.08
C ALA A 102 15.12 -5.28 -2.62
N ALA A 103 15.25 -4.05 -3.13
CA ALA A 103 14.29 -2.97 -2.85
C ALA A 103 12.88 -3.34 -3.33
N MET A 104 12.74 -3.89 -4.53
CA MET A 104 11.48 -4.35 -5.08
C MET A 104 10.82 -5.44 -4.23
N ASN A 105 11.61 -6.39 -3.72
CA ASN A 105 11.10 -7.44 -2.85
C ASN A 105 10.57 -6.88 -1.53
N GLY A 106 11.26 -5.90 -0.94
CA GLY A 106 10.79 -5.21 0.27
C GLY A 106 9.47 -4.46 0.04
N ILE A 107 9.35 -3.74 -1.09
CA ILE A 107 8.08 -3.10 -1.48
C ILE A 107 6.97 -4.15 -1.57
N ARG A 108 7.24 -5.29 -2.21
CA ARG A 108 6.26 -6.37 -2.39
C ARG A 108 5.74 -6.92 -1.07
N GLN A 109 6.62 -7.21 -0.11
CA GLN A 109 6.20 -7.75 1.20
C GLN A 109 5.27 -6.78 1.94
N LEU A 110 5.66 -5.51 2.01
CA LEU A 110 4.85 -4.48 2.68
C LEU A 110 3.50 -4.26 1.98
N VAL A 111 3.48 -4.29 0.64
CA VAL A 111 2.23 -4.21 -0.13
C VAL A 111 1.30 -5.40 0.14
N VAL A 112 1.84 -6.62 0.29
CA VAL A 112 1.04 -7.81 0.61
C VAL A 112 0.48 -7.70 2.02
N ILE A 113 1.29 -7.28 3.00
CA ILE A 113 0.83 -7.02 4.37
C ILE A 113 -0.32 -5.99 4.34
N ASN A 114 -0.14 -4.89 3.62
CA ASN A 114 -1.17 -3.85 3.51
C ASN A 114 -2.46 -4.38 2.87
N LEU A 115 -2.35 -5.29 1.90
CA LEU A 115 -3.51 -5.92 1.28
C LEU A 115 -4.26 -6.82 2.28
N LEU A 116 -3.54 -7.59 3.09
CA LEU A 116 -4.14 -8.43 4.14
C LEU A 116 -4.85 -7.59 5.20
N LEU A 117 -4.23 -6.49 5.65
CA LEU A 117 -4.83 -5.53 6.58
C LEU A 117 -6.09 -4.88 5.97
N GLY A 118 -6.07 -4.57 4.68
CA GLY A 118 -7.24 -4.07 3.96
C GLY A 118 -8.38 -5.08 3.93
N THR A 119 -8.09 -6.34 3.59
CA THR A 119 -9.09 -7.43 3.62
C THR A 119 -9.66 -7.64 5.02
N LEU A 120 -8.82 -7.60 6.06
CA LEU A 120 -9.26 -7.68 7.45
C LEU A 120 -10.19 -6.52 7.81
N THR A 121 -9.88 -5.29 7.37
CA THR A 121 -10.74 -4.12 7.58
C THR A 121 -12.12 -4.33 6.97
N ILE A 122 -12.18 -4.86 5.74
CA ILE A 122 -13.45 -5.14 5.05
C ILE A 122 -14.24 -6.20 5.82
N ALA A 123 -13.59 -7.28 6.28
CA ALA A 123 -14.24 -8.31 7.07
C ALA A 123 -14.83 -7.74 8.37
N VAL A 124 -14.07 -6.90 9.09
CA VAL A 124 -14.56 -6.24 10.32
C VAL A 124 -15.69 -5.26 10.03
N ALA A 125 -15.63 -4.52 8.91
CA ALA A 125 -16.70 -3.60 8.53
C ALA A 125 -18.01 -4.33 8.21
N LEU A 126 -17.94 -5.53 7.63
CA LEU A 126 -19.12 -6.33 7.28
C LEU A 126 -19.68 -7.12 8.47
N LEU A 127 -18.81 -7.65 9.33
CA LEU A 127 -19.21 -8.51 10.47
C LEU A 127 -19.44 -7.73 11.77
N GLY A 128 -18.80 -6.58 11.93
CA GLY A 128 -18.92 -5.72 13.12
C GLY A 128 -20.36 -5.33 13.45
N PRO A 129 -21.18 -4.88 12.47
CA PRO A 129 -22.60 -4.56 12.70
C PRO A 129 -23.48 -5.76 13.07
N LEU A 130 -23.03 -7.00 12.83
CA LEU A 130 -23.75 -8.22 13.21
C LEU A 130 -23.37 -8.72 14.60
N ALA A 131 -22.27 -8.20 15.16
CA ALA A 131 -21.68 -8.62 16.43
C ALA A 131 -21.94 -7.64 17.58
N GLY A 132 -22.78 -6.61 17.38
CA GLY A 132 -23.08 -5.56 18.35
C GLY A 132 -24.55 -5.16 18.32
#